data_AF-A0A447KSA1-F1
#
_entry.id   AF-A0A447KSA1-F1
#
_cell.length_a   1.000
_cell.length_b   1.000
_cell.length_c   1.000
_cell.angle_alpha   90.00
_cell.angle_beta   90.00
_cell.angle_gamma   90.00
#
_symmetry.space_group_name_H-M   'P 1'
#
loop_
_entity.id
_entity.type
_entity.pdbx_description
1 polymer ?
#
loop_
_entity_poly.entity_id
_entity_poly.type
_entity_poly.pdbx_seq_one_letter_code
_entity_poly.pdbx_strand_id
1 'polypeptide(L)' 'MAIGAMKALSQAGKRLPHDVSLFGFDDEPSAAYLQPALSTVYLPIDAMIEAAIGQALRLINGDPLLALQPFHR' A
#
# COMPACT_ATOMS: atom_id res chain seq x y z
N MET A 1 -2.10 8.59 -2.29
CA MET A 1 -1.24 9.81 -2.16
C MET A 1 -0.25 9.98 -3.32
N ALA A 2 0.51 8.94 -3.69
CA ALA A 2 1.55 9.03 -4.72
C ALA A 2 1.05 9.55 -6.08
N ILE A 3 -0.14 9.14 -6.53
CA ILE A 3 -0.76 9.64 -7.78
C ILE A 3 -0.97 11.17 -7.74
N GLY A 4 -1.38 11.72 -6.60
CA GLY A 4 -1.51 13.16 -6.41
C GLY A 4 -0.16 13.88 -6.48
N ALA A 5 0.89 13.28 -5.90
CA ALA A 5 2.25 13.79 -6.02
C ALA A 5 2.76 13.75 -7.47
N MET A 6 2.49 12.68 -8.22
CA MET A 6 2.80 12.60 -9.66
C MET A 6 2.17 13.76 -10.43
N LYS A 7 0.89 14.03 -10.17
CA LYS A 7 0.17 15.14 -10.80
C LYS A 7 0.82 16.48 -10.48
N ALA A 8 1.14 16.74 -9.22
CA ALA A 8 1.77 17.98 -8.79
C ALA A 8 3.17 18.18 -9.40
N LEU A 9 3.98 17.11 -9.45
CA LEU A 9 5.31 17.15 -10.07
C LEU A 9 5.24 17.41 -11.58
N SER A 10 4.28 16.78 -12.26
CA SER A 10 4.00 17.03 -13.68
C SER A 10 3.58 18.48 -13.93
N GLN A 11 2.68 19.04 -13.10
CA GLN A 11 2.27 20.45 -13.17
C GLN A 11 3.43 21.43 -12.91
N ALA A 12 4.40 21.02 -12.09
CA ALA A 12 5.63 21.77 -11.84
C ALA A 12 6.70 21.59 -12.94
N GLY A 13 6.38 20.90 -14.04
CA GLY A 13 7.28 20.65 -15.16
C GLY A 13 8.42 19.66 -14.84
N LYS A 14 8.30 18.85 -13.79
CA LYS A 14 9.28 17.83 -13.42
C LYS A 14 9.00 16.52 -14.14
N ARG A 15 10.05 15.88 -14.65
CA ARG A 15 9.99 14.58 -15.33
C ARG A 15 10.21 13.46 -14.34
N LEU A 16 9.31 12.49 -14.34
CA LEU A 16 9.47 11.24 -13.61
C LEU A 16 9.96 10.15 -14.57
N PRO A 17 10.97 9.34 -14.21
CA PRO A 17 11.77 9.37 -12.98
C PRO A 17 13.01 10.30 -13.04
N HIS A 18 13.24 11.01 -14.14
CA HIS A 18 14.52 11.66 -14.42
C HIS A 18 14.93 12.79 -13.46
N ASP A 19 13.96 13.62 -13.06
CA ASP A 19 14.22 14.75 -12.17
C ASP A 19 13.87 14.40 -10.72
N VAL A 20 12.88 13.51 -10.52
CA VAL A 20 12.45 13.03 -9.22
C VAL A 20 12.07 11.55 -9.34
N SER A 21 12.60 10.71 -8.46
CA SER A 21 12.12 9.35 -8.27
C SER A 21 10.94 9.34 -7.31
N LEU A 22 9.89 8.59 -7.63
CA LEU A 22 8.71 8.47 -6.79
C LEU A 22 8.26 7.01 -6.74
N PHE A 23 7.89 6.56 -5.55
CA PHE A 23 7.24 5.28 -5.34
C PHE A 23 6.02 5.43 -4.43
N GLY A 24 5.05 4.54 -4.60
CA GLY A 24 3.85 4.43 -3.80
C GLY A 24 3.92 3.34 -2.74
N PHE A 25 2.82 3.25 -2.01
CA PHE A 25 2.47 2.16 -1.10
C PHE A 25 1.13 1.61 -1.60
N ASP A 26 0.79 0.38 -1.27
CA ASP A 26 -0.50 -0.31 -1.53
C ASP A 26 -0.55 -1.26 -2.74
N ASP A 27 0.36 -1.15 -3.72
CA ASP A 27 0.34 -1.97 -4.95
C ASP A 27 -1.04 -2.09 -5.62
N GLU A 28 -1.76 -0.98 -5.67
CA GLU A 28 -3.09 -0.90 -6.25
C GLU A 28 -3.07 -1.21 -7.77
N PRO A 29 -4.05 -1.98 -8.30
CA PRO A 29 -4.10 -2.34 -9.73
C PRO A 29 -3.94 -1.19 -10.72
N SER A 30 -4.42 0.03 -10.39
CA SER A 30 -4.30 1.18 -11.30
C SER A 30 -2.87 1.66 -11.49
N ALA A 31 -1.95 1.38 -10.55
CA ALA A 31 -0.57 1.85 -10.56
C ALA A 31 0.20 1.45 -11.83
N ALA A 32 -0.08 0.25 -12.36
CA ALA A 32 0.55 -0.28 -13.57
C ALA A 32 0.12 0.45 -14.86
N TYR A 33 -1.02 1.13 -14.83
CA TYR A 33 -1.62 1.81 -15.98
C TYR A 33 -1.40 3.33 -15.97
N LEU A 34 -0.66 3.86 -14.98
CA LEU A 34 -0.25 5.26 -14.95
C LEU A 34 0.89 5.50 -15.93
N GLN A 35 1.09 6.77 -16.30
CA GLN A 35 2.18 7.18 -17.20
C GLN A 35 3.08 8.22 -16.50
N PRO A 36 4.33 7.86 -16.13
CA PRO A 36 4.92 6.51 -16.14
C PRO A 36 4.23 5.58 -15.13
N ALA A 37 4.42 4.26 -15.27
CA ALA A 37 3.91 3.29 -14.31
C ALA A 37 4.52 3.56 -12.91
N LEU A 38 3.69 3.49 -11.87
CA LEU A 38 4.10 3.83 -10.52
C LEU A 38 4.74 2.63 -9.83
N SER A 39 6.04 2.71 -9.53
CA SER A 39 6.69 1.76 -8.62
C SER A 39 6.02 1.83 -7.24
N THR A 40 5.75 0.70 -6.61
CA THR A 40 4.97 0.65 -5.37
C THR A 40 5.32 -0.57 -4.54
N VAL A 41 5.06 -0.48 -3.23
CA VAL A 41 5.29 -1.57 -2.28
C VAL A 41 4.02 -2.40 -2.16
N TYR A 42 4.15 -3.70 -2.42
CA TYR A 42 3.09 -4.67 -2.17
C TYR A 42 2.83 -4.85 -0.68
N LEU A 43 1.54 -4.89 -0.35
CA LEU A 43 1.05 -5.24 0.97
C LEU A 43 0.23 -6.52 0.85
N PRO A 44 0.46 -7.53 1.71
CA PRO A 44 -0.37 -8.73 1.78
C PRO A 44 -1.69 -8.42 2.50
N ILE A 45 -2.51 -7.54 1.91
CA ILE A 45 -3.74 -7.00 2.53
C ILE A 45 -4.70 -8.11 2.90
N ASP A 46 -4.83 -9.16 2.09
CA ASP A 46 -5.69 -10.31 2.37
C ASP A 46 -5.32 -10.98 3.70
N ALA A 47 -4.03 -11.32 3.87
CA ALA A 47 -3.54 -11.90 5.12
C ALA A 47 -3.68 -10.94 6.32
N MET A 48 -3.49 -9.65 6.09
CA MET A 48 -3.70 -8.62 7.13
C MET A 48 -5.16 -8.56 7.58
N ILE A 49 -6.10 -8.65 6.64
CA ILE A 49 -7.55 -8.64 6.92
C ILE A 49 -7.95 -9.90 7.66
N GLU A 50 -7.50 -11.08 7.22
CA GLU A 50 -7.75 -12.34 7.91
C GLU A 50 -7.29 -12.29 9.37
N ALA A 51 -6.07 -11.79 9.59
CA ALA A 51 -5.54 -11.62 10.93
C ALA A 51 -6.36 -10.62 11.76
N ALA A 52 -6.74 -9.47 11.18
CA ALA A 52 -7.54 -8.46 11.87
C ALA A 52 -8.94 -8.99 12.27
N ILE A 53 -9.65 -9.65 11.35
CA ILE A 53 -10.95 -10.27 11.61
C ILE A 53 -10.81 -11.37 12.68
N GLY A 54 -9.76 -12.19 12.59
CA GLY A 54 -9.48 -13.22 13.59
C GLY A 54 -9.29 -12.64 15.00
N GLN A 55 -8.57 -11.52 15.15
CA GLN A 55 -8.41 -10.84 16.44
C GLN A 55 -9.73 -10.23 16.92
N ALA A 56 -10.53 -9.64 16.04
CA ALA A 56 -11.83 -9.07 16.39
C ALA A 56 -12.80 -10.13 16.93
N LEU A 57 -12.83 -11.32 16.32
CA LEU A 57 -13.63 -12.45 16.80
C LEU A 57 -13.15 -12.95 18.18
N ARG A 58 -11.83 -13.00 18.42
CA ARG A 58 -11.27 -13.33 19.74
C ARG A 58 -11.72 -12.34 20.81
N LEU A 59 -11.67 -11.04 20.51
CA LEU A 59 -12.16 -9.99 21.41
C LEU A 59 -13.63 -10.19 21.77
N ILE A 60 -14.48 -10.48 20.79
CA ILE A 60 -15.92 -10.71 21.00
C ILE A 60 -16.16 -11.92 21.92
N ASN A 61 -15.34 -12.96 21.79
CA ASN A 61 -15.46 -14.18 22.59
C ASN A 61 -14.75 -14.10 23.96
N GLY A 62 -14.03 -13.01 24.25
CA GLY A 62 -13.22 -12.89 25.46
C GLY A 62 -11.93 -13.73 25.45
N ASP A 63 -11.50 -14.20 24.27
CA ASP A 63 -10.27 -14.95 24.11
C ASP A 63 -9.03 -14.02 24.16
N PRO A 64 -7.87 -14.52 24.61
CA PRO A 64 -6.62 -13.77 24.54
C PRO A 64 -6.26 -13.38 23.10
N LEU A 65 -5.78 -12.15 22.92
CA LEU A 65 -5.22 -11.70 21.65
C LEU A 65 -3.88 -12.39 21.38
N LEU A 66 -3.64 -12.66 20.10
CA LEU A 66 -2.37 -13.20 19.65
C LEU A 66 -1.49 -12.07 19.08
N ALA A 67 -0.20 -12.09 19.40
CA ALA A 67 0.74 -11.18 18.77
C ALA A 67 0.79 -11.46 17.26
N LEU A 68 0.60 -10.42 16.45
CA LEU A 68 0.75 -10.52 15.01
C LEU A 68 2.22 -10.77 14.67
N GLN A 69 2.46 -11.76 13.80
CA GLN A 69 3.75 -11.94 13.18
C GLN A 69 3.89 -10.98 11.98
N PRO A 70 5.12 -10.61 11.59
CA PRO A 70 5.33 -9.88 10.35
C PRO A 70 4.66 -10.61 9.18
N PHE A 71 3.89 -9.87 8.38
CA PHE A 71 3.29 -10.45 7.19
C PHE A 71 4.37 -10.63 6.13
N HIS A 72 4.38 -11.81 5.53
CA HIS A 72 5.29 -12.15 4.45
C HIS A 72 4.54 -12.15 3.11
N ARG A 73 5.30 -12.02 2.02
CA ARG A 73 4.80 -12.13 0.65
C ARG A 73 4.48 -13.57 0.30
#